data_AF-A0A7X2TFJ7-F1
#
_entry.id   AF-A0A7X2TFJ7-F1
#
_cell.length_a   1.000
_cell.length_b   1.000
_cell.length_c   1.000
_cell.angle_alpha   90.00
_cell.angle_beta   90.00
_cell.angle_gamma   90.00
#
_symmetry.space_group_name_H-M   'P 1'
#
loop_
_entity.id
_entity.type
_entity.pdbx_description
1 polymer ?
#
loop_
_entity_poly.entity_id
_entity_poly.type
_entity_poly.pdbx_seq_one_letter_code
_entity_poly.pdbx_strand_id
1 'polypeptide(L)'
;MGLLEEQKENGTVIRTAQTRKLTIDGVTRAYPVYKIKLSNLFYNDQNDRIATWISKYKSDHNGKAPDTSDRNSYNDIIEQFIVESNPDAINKTQNNIELVDQREPGVVLNDGRIIDGNRRFTCLRRLSKKNEKYGYFEAVILNRSLETSTKEIKMLELSIQHGEESKVDYNPIDRLVGVYNDIINTKLISVEEYARSTNEDVKQVNHRVEVAQLMVEFLEFINAPEQFYIARDLGVAATLEELPNLLKKCKNDDEKDNLKNVVFTNILMHPPGEMRGFQRNIKTVIGSDYKEEFIDKQMEIAQKVVDTLPPVGEVSTQKIREVIRNNDPVVQELEASMDQTLLKVKRNQTRNEPIRLAEKANEYLEGIDENILAKMSDSEIDRFVEQITHIKNTLKKLEENI
;
A
#
# COMPACT_ATOMS: atom_id res chain seq x y z
N MET A 1 7.40 10.92 38.17
CA MET A 1 6.09 10.67 37.55
C MET A 1 6.23 11.01 36.06
N GLY A 2 5.17 10.98 35.25
CA GLY A 2 5.27 11.47 33.88
C GLY A 2 5.35 13.01 33.85
N LEU A 3 6.08 13.59 32.89
CA LEU A 3 6.25 15.04 32.72
C LEU A 3 4.91 15.79 32.79
N LEU A 4 3.90 15.31 32.06
CA LEU A 4 2.60 15.97 32.00
C LEU A 4 1.75 15.77 33.25
N GLU A 5 1.95 14.70 34.03
CA GLU A 5 1.26 14.51 35.32
C GLU A 5 1.78 15.50 36.35
N GLU A 6 3.10 15.67 36.44
CA GLU A 6 3.72 16.68 37.33
C GLU A 6 3.26 18.09 36.95
N GLN A 7 3.06 18.34 35.64
CA GLN A 7 2.55 19.62 35.16
C GLN A 7 1.05 19.83 35.40
N LYS A 8 0.25 18.77 35.51
CA LYS A 8 -1.15 18.85 35.98
C LYS A 8 -1.20 19.24 37.44
N GLU A 9 -0.36 18.61 38.28
CA GLU A 9 -0.27 18.93 39.71
C GLU A 9 0.17 20.38 39.94
N ASN A 10 1.12 20.86 39.14
CA ASN A 10 1.62 22.24 39.20
C ASN A 10 0.74 23.26 38.46
N GLY A 11 -0.42 22.85 37.93
CA GLY A 11 -1.42 23.75 37.29
C GLY A 11 -1.03 24.32 35.92
N THR A 12 0.06 23.84 35.31
CA THR A 12 0.54 24.32 34.00
C THR A 12 -0.13 23.61 32.82
N VAL A 13 -0.65 22.39 33.05
CA VAL A 13 -1.56 21.68 32.14
C VAL A 13 -2.99 21.92 32.63
N ILE A 14 -3.81 22.55 31.80
CA ILE A 14 -5.13 23.06 32.21
C ILE A 14 -6.22 22.12 31.69
N ARG A 15 -7.05 21.60 32.58
CA ARG A 15 -8.22 20.79 32.19
C ARG A 15 -9.26 21.68 31.48
N THR A 16 -9.74 21.23 30.33
CA THR A 16 -10.82 21.90 29.58
C THR A 16 -12.19 21.34 29.97
N ALA A 17 -13.27 21.93 29.44
CA ALA A 17 -14.62 21.38 29.56
C ALA A 17 -14.88 20.20 28.61
N GLN A 18 -13.97 19.93 27.66
CA GLN A 18 -14.15 18.91 26.64
C GLN A 18 -13.77 17.52 27.14
N THR A 19 -14.38 16.50 26.51
CA THR A 19 -13.97 15.11 26.64
C THR A 19 -13.91 14.46 25.28
N ARG A 20 -13.03 13.47 25.10
CA ARG A 20 -12.93 12.68 23.87
C ARG A 20 -13.10 11.20 24.19
N LYS A 21 -13.92 10.51 23.41
CA LYS A 21 -14.07 9.05 23.53
C LYS A 21 -12.91 8.37 22.83
N LEU A 22 -12.25 7.45 23.54
CA LEU A 22 -11.20 6.60 23.00
C LEU A 22 -11.52 5.15 23.34
N THR A 23 -11.25 4.24 22.40
CA THR A 23 -11.33 2.81 22.62
C THR A 23 -9.93 2.29 22.82
N ILE A 24 -9.63 1.82 24.04
CA ILE A 24 -8.33 1.27 24.40
C ILE A 24 -8.60 -0.13 24.97
N ASP A 25 -7.90 -1.14 24.47
CA ASP A 25 -8.05 -2.55 24.88
C ASP A 25 -9.51 -3.05 24.77
N GLY A 26 -10.21 -2.61 23.71
CA GLY A 26 -11.61 -2.96 23.46
C GLY A 26 -12.64 -2.23 24.35
N VAL A 27 -12.20 -1.33 25.23
CA VAL A 27 -13.09 -0.58 26.12
C VAL A 27 -13.14 0.88 25.71
N THR A 28 -14.33 1.35 25.32
CA THR A 28 -14.56 2.77 25.03
C THR A 28 -14.84 3.54 26.30
N ARG A 29 -14.05 4.58 26.57
CA ARG A 29 -14.26 5.51 27.70
C ARG A 29 -14.15 6.97 27.24
N ALA A 30 -14.81 7.87 27.95
CA ALA A 30 -14.63 9.31 27.78
C ALA A 30 -13.45 9.78 28.62
N TYR A 31 -12.47 10.42 27.98
CA TYR A 31 -11.27 10.95 28.62
C TYR A 31 -11.32 12.48 28.68
N PRO A 32 -10.87 13.09 29.79
CA PRO A 32 -10.76 14.55 29.89
C PRO A 32 -9.72 15.09 28.91
N VAL A 33 -10.03 16.23 28.31
CA VAL A 33 -9.12 16.95 27.41
C VAL A 33 -8.42 18.06 28.17
N TYR A 34 -7.13 18.21 27.93
CA TYR A 34 -6.27 19.21 28.57
C TYR A 34 -5.64 20.12 27.53
N LYS A 35 -5.43 21.38 27.93
CA LYS A 35 -4.66 22.38 27.20
C LYS A 35 -3.20 22.31 27.64
N ILE A 36 -2.32 21.97 26.72
CA ILE A 36 -0.91 21.65 26.97
C ILE A 36 -0.03 22.61 26.16
N LYS A 37 1.02 23.18 26.76
CA LYS A 37 1.96 24.05 26.02
C LYS A 37 2.68 23.26 24.93
N LEU A 38 2.84 23.85 23.74
CA LEU A 38 3.54 23.19 22.62
C LEU A 38 4.99 22.81 22.97
N SER A 39 5.67 23.59 23.81
CA SER A 39 7.03 23.32 24.28
C SER A 39 7.19 22.00 25.05
N ASN A 40 6.08 21.46 25.57
CA ASN A 40 6.09 20.24 26.36
C ASN A 40 5.81 19.00 25.50
N LEU A 41 5.57 19.20 24.20
CA LEU A 41 5.15 18.16 23.27
C LEU A 41 6.21 17.92 22.19
N PHE A 42 6.23 16.69 21.68
CA PHE A 42 7.06 16.31 20.55
C PHE A 42 6.40 15.24 19.70
N TYR A 43 6.79 15.16 18.43
CA TYR A 43 6.23 14.17 17.49
C TYR A 43 6.57 12.73 17.89
N ASN A 44 5.77 11.79 17.39
CA ASN A 44 6.12 10.36 17.42
C ASN A 44 6.81 9.98 16.11
N ASP A 45 8.11 9.68 16.16
CA ASP A 45 8.93 9.18 15.05
C ASP A 45 8.53 7.78 14.58
N GLN A 46 7.81 7.03 15.41
CA GLN A 46 7.32 5.68 15.09
C GLN A 46 5.98 5.70 14.33
N ASN A 47 5.52 6.88 13.91
CA ASN A 47 4.30 7.01 13.12
C ASN A 47 4.56 6.59 11.67
N ASP A 48 3.78 5.64 11.19
CA ASP A 48 3.97 5.05 9.86
C ASP A 48 3.81 6.09 8.73
N ARG A 49 3.04 7.16 8.93
CA ARG A 49 2.82 8.23 7.92
C ARG A 49 4.09 8.99 7.54
N ILE A 50 5.14 8.90 8.37
CA ILE A 50 6.43 9.53 8.09
C ILE A 50 7.56 8.51 7.96
N ALA A 51 7.25 7.20 7.95
CA ALA A 51 8.27 6.16 7.96
C ALA A 51 9.21 6.23 6.76
N THR A 52 8.69 6.51 5.56
CA THR A 52 9.52 6.71 4.36
C THR A 52 10.42 7.96 4.48
N TRP A 53 9.94 9.04 5.11
CA TRP A 53 10.75 10.24 5.35
C TRP A 53 11.86 9.99 6.38
N ILE A 54 11.56 9.24 7.44
CA ILE A 54 12.55 8.80 8.44
C ILE A 54 13.61 7.90 7.79
N SER A 55 13.20 6.96 6.94
CA SER A 55 14.12 6.10 6.17
C SER A 55 15.05 6.94 5.29
N LYS A 56 14.51 7.93 4.56
CA LYS A 56 15.32 8.87 3.77
C LYS A 56 16.31 9.66 4.63
N TYR A 57 15.86 10.22 5.75
CA TYR A 57 16.73 10.96 6.67
C TYR A 57 17.87 10.09 7.19
N LYS A 58 17.59 8.84 7.59
CA LYS A 58 18.62 7.89 8.02
C LYS A 58 19.63 7.62 6.90
N SER A 59 19.17 7.43 5.67
CA SER A 59 20.05 7.25 4.51
C SER A 59 21.01 8.43 4.34
N ASP A 60 20.50 9.66 4.46
CA ASP A 60 21.28 10.89 4.30
C ASP A 60 22.21 11.18 5.51
N HIS A 61 21.98 10.53 6.66
CA HIS A 61 22.69 10.77 7.92
C HIS A 61 23.39 9.51 8.48
N ASN A 62 23.91 8.65 7.60
CA ASN A 62 24.69 7.45 7.97
C ASN A 62 23.96 6.52 8.95
N GLY A 63 22.67 6.30 8.72
CA GLY A 63 21.80 5.43 9.51
C GLY A 63 21.22 6.08 10.78
N LYS A 64 21.58 7.33 11.10
CA LYS A 64 21.11 8.00 12.32
C LYS A 64 19.71 8.57 12.17
N ALA A 65 18.84 8.27 13.13
CA ALA A 65 17.54 8.91 13.26
C ALA A 65 17.67 10.35 13.80
N PRO A 66 16.65 11.20 13.66
CA PRO A 66 16.61 12.51 14.32
C PRO A 66 16.79 12.37 15.84
N ASP A 67 17.64 13.21 16.44
CA ASP A 67 17.98 13.15 17.87
C ASP A 67 16.83 13.68 18.73
N THR A 68 16.23 12.82 19.55
CA THR A 68 15.09 13.17 20.41
C THR A 68 15.49 13.93 21.68
N SER A 69 16.79 14.02 22.01
CA SER A 69 17.29 14.74 23.18
C SER A 69 17.20 16.26 23.00
N ASP A 70 17.38 16.77 21.78
CA ASP A 70 17.04 18.14 21.39
C ASP A 70 15.63 18.18 20.78
N ARG A 71 14.63 18.34 21.66
CA ARG A 71 13.22 18.38 21.27
C ARG A 71 12.90 19.46 20.23
N ASN A 72 13.60 20.59 20.23
CA ASN A 72 13.31 21.67 19.29
C ASN A 72 13.80 21.30 17.89
N SER A 73 15.08 20.91 17.78
CA SER A 73 15.64 20.46 16.49
C SER A 73 14.91 19.24 15.96
N TYR A 74 14.60 18.27 16.83
CA TYR A 74 13.79 17.11 16.50
C TYR A 74 12.44 17.51 15.90
N ASN A 75 11.70 18.37 16.60
CA ASN A 75 10.39 18.77 16.15
C ASN A 75 10.46 19.56 14.84
N ASP A 76 11.49 20.37 14.60
CA ASP A 76 11.67 21.10 13.34
C ASP A 76 11.88 20.16 12.15
N ILE A 77 12.68 19.10 12.34
CA ILE A 77 12.90 18.06 11.32
C ILE A 77 11.59 17.32 11.00
N ILE A 78 10.87 16.83 12.01
CA ILE A 78 9.64 16.07 11.79
C ILE A 78 8.50 16.97 11.26
N GLU A 79 8.43 18.24 11.70
CA GLU A 79 7.52 19.24 11.14
C GLU A 79 7.69 19.35 9.63
N GLN A 80 8.94 19.42 9.15
CA GLN A 80 9.24 19.50 7.72
C GLN A 80 8.72 18.27 6.96
N PHE A 81 8.94 17.06 7.47
CA PHE A 81 8.45 15.83 6.84
C PHE A 81 6.93 15.83 6.71
N ILE A 82 6.22 16.24 7.77
CA ILE A 82 4.75 16.32 7.77
C ILE A 82 4.27 17.37 6.76
N VAL A 83 4.93 18.52 6.68
CA VAL A 83 4.57 19.58 5.72
C VAL A 83 4.76 19.12 4.28
N GLU A 84 5.91 18.53 3.97
CA GLU A 84 6.24 18.05 2.62
C GLU A 84 5.38 16.85 2.20
N SER A 85 4.93 16.03 3.14
CA SER A 85 4.08 14.87 2.84
C SER A 85 2.75 15.25 2.22
N ASN A 86 2.13 16.36 2.64
CA ASN A 86 0.85 16.82 2.13
C ASN A 86 0.63 18.33 2.42
N PRO A 87 1.25 19.22 1.61
CA PRO A 87 1.17 20.67 1.82
C PRO A 87 -0.26 21.21 1.79
N ASP A 88 -1.12 20.66 0.91
CA ASP A 88 -2.51 21.09 0.75
C ASP A 88 -3.34 20.79 2.00
N ALA A 89 -3.20 19.60 2.58
CA ALA A 89 -3.91 19.23 3.81
C ALA A 89 -3.44 20.07 5.01
N ILE A 90 -2.14 20.42 5.05
CA ILE A 90 -1.58 21.34 6.06
C ILE A 90 -2.20 22.72 5.91
N ASN A 91 -2.21 23.29 4.70
CA ASN A 91 -2.79 24.60 4.45
C ASN A 91 -4.29 24.65 4.81
N LYS A 92 -5.06 23.64 4.42
CA LYS A 92 -6.48 23.51 4.79
C LYS A 92 -6.68 23.45 6.30
N THR A 93 -5.87 22.66 7.01
CA THR A 93 -5.95 22.52 8.47
C THR A 93 -5.56 23.81 9.18
N GLN A 94 -4.50 24.48 8.72
CA GLN A 94 -4.04 25.73 9.30
C GLN A 94 -5.10 26.83 9.15
N ASN A 95 -5.66 27.00 7.95
CA ASN A 95 -6.74 27.96 7.70
C ASN A 95 -7.98 27.68 8.57
N ASN A 96 -8.30 26.39 8.79
CA ASN A 96 -9.40 26.01 9.65
C ASN A 96 -9.13 26.40 11.12
N ILE A 97 -7.95 26.11 11.65
CA ILE A 97 -7.55 26.51 13.01
C ILE A 97 -7.53 28.04 13.15
N GLU A 98 -7.10 28.77 12.12
CA GLU A 98 -7.14 30.24 12.14
C GLU A 98 -8.58 30.78 12.24
N LEU A 99 -9.54 30.13 11.58
CA LEU A 99 -10.93 30.56 11.53
C LEU A 99 -11.74 30.17 12.79
N VAL A 100 -11.56 28.95 13.29
CA VAL A 100 -12.45 28.35 14.31
C VAL A 100 -11.74 27.71 15.49
N ASP A 101 -10.42 27.91 15.62
CA ASP A 101 -9.56 27.26 16.61
C ASP A 101 -9.52 25.71 16.47
N GLN A 102 -8.80 25.04 17.36
CA GLN A 102 -8.76 23.58 17.40
C GLN A 102 -10.13 23.01 17.82
N ARG A 103 -10.83 22.34 16.90
CA ARG A 103 -12.10 21.66 17.21
C ARG A 103 -11.93 20.26 17.78
N GLU A 104 -11.07 19.48 17.15
CA GLU A 104 -10.85 18.09 17.53
C GLU A 104 -9.63 18.01 18.46
N PRO A 105 -9.76 17.45 19.67
CA PRO A 105 -8.63 17.20 20.55
C PRO A 105 -7.68 16.15 19.95
N GLY A 106 -6.38 16.22 20.27
CA GLY A 106 -5.39 15.17 19.97
C GLY A 106 -5.33 14.08 21.05
N VAL A 107 -4.32 13.21 20.93
CA VAL A 107 -3.94 12.25 21.97
C VAL A 107 -2.42 12.31 22.17
N VAL A 108 -1.99 12.42 23.42
CA VAL A 108 -0.57 12.45 23.81
C VAL A 108 -0.29 11.47 24.93
N LEU A 109 0.96 11.01 25.03
CA LEU A 109 1.46 10.27 26.18
C LEU A 109 1.96 11.22 27.27
N ASN A 110 2.16 10.66 28.46
CA ASN A 110 2.61 11.41 29.64
C ASN A 110 4.00 12.06 29.53
N ASP A 111 4.83 11.63 28.60
CA ASP A 111 6.15 12.21 28.30
C ASP A 111 6.09 13.43 27.36
N GLY A 112 4.93 13.68 26.74
CA GLY A 112 4.69 14.72 25.74
C GLY A 112 4.64 14.21 24.29
N ARG A 113 4.80 12.91 24.05
CA ARG A 113 4.78 12.34 22.70
C ARG A 113 3.37 12.36 22.10
N ILE A 114 3.25 12.79 20.85
CA ILE A 114 1.96 12.87 20.15
C ILE A 114 1.62 11.54 19.48
N ILE A 115 0.47 10.96 19.84
CA ILE A 115 -0.08 9.75 19.23
C ILE A 115 -1.07 10.10 18.11
N ASP A 116 -1.90 11.13 18.33
CA ASP A 116 -2.84 11.64 17.34
C ASP A 116 -2.83 13.17 17.30
N GLY A 117 -3.03 13.69 16.08
CA GLY A 117 -3.11 15.12 15.82
C GLY A 117 -1.80 15.75 15.34
N ASN A 118 -0.86 14.96 14.81
CA ASN A 118 0.41 15.45 14.26
C ASN A 118 0.24 16.65 13.31
N ARG A 119 -0.72 16.59 12.37
CA ARG A 119 -1.03 17.70 11.46
C ARG A 119 -1.52 18.96 12.18
N ARG A 120 -2.39 18.80 13.19
CA ARG A 120 -2.93 19.92 14.01
C ARG A 120 -1.82 20.55 14.84
N PHE A 121 -0.99 19.73 15.48
CA PHE A 121 0.18 20.18 16.22
C PHE A 121 1.16 20.96 15.32
N THR A 122 1.47 20.46 14.12
CA THR A 122 2.27 21.18 13.13
C THR A 122 1.69 22.55 12.79
N CYS A 123 0.37 22.62 12.53
CA CYS A 123 -0.29 23.90 12.23
C CYS A 123 -0.20 24.87 13.42
N LEU A 124 -0.42 24.39 14.65
CA LEU A 124 -0.32 25.21 15.86
C LEU A 124 1.11 25.70 16.10
N ARG A 125 2.14 24.87 15.89
CA ARG A 125 3.55 25.29 15.95
C ARG A 125 3.84 26.41 14.94
N ARG A 126 3.39 26.28 13.69
CA ARG A 126 3.56 27.33 12.66
C ARG A 126 2.80 28.61 13.00
N LEU A 127 1.59 28.51 13.53
CA LEU A 127 0.76 29.66 13.90
C LEU A 127 1.26 30.37 15.17
N SER A 128 1.78 29.62 16.15
CA SER A 128 2.32 30.18 17.40
C SER A 128 3.53 31.09 17.17
N LYS A 129 4.32 30.86 16.11
CA LYS A 129 5.38 31.76 15.64
C LYS A 129 4.85 33.16 15.28
N LYS A 130 3.57 33.28 14.91
CA LYS A 130 2.91 34.54 14.54
C LYS A 130 2.06 35.11 15.67
N ASN A 131 1.45 34.25 16.48
CA ASN A 131 0.54 34.65 17.54
C ASN A 131 0.56 33.64 18.70
N GLU A 132 0.98 34.10 19.88
CA GLU A 132 1.14 33.27 21.09
C GLU A 132 -0.15 32.57 21.54
N LYS A 133 -1.34 33.04 21.11
CA LYS A 133 -2.62 32.38 21.45
C LYS A 133 -2.66 30.91 21.00
N TYR A 134 -1.94 30.57 19.95
CA TYR A 134 -1.81 29.20 19.41
C TYR A 134 -0.73 28.37 20.11
N GLY A 135 -0.10 28.87 21.18
CA GLY A 135 0.97 28.20 21.93
C GLY A 135 0.55 26.98 22.75
N TYR A 136 -0.64 26.43 22.49
CA TYR A 136 -1.21 25.29 23.20
C TYR A 136 -1.85 24.29 22.25
N PHE A 137 -1.83 23.02 22.64
CA PHE A 137 -2.51 21.92 21.99
C PHE A 137 -3.53 21.30 22.95
N GLU A 138 -4.75 21.10 22.48
CA GLU A 138 -5.80 20.43 23.26
C GLU A 138 -5.75 18.93 23.00
N ALA A 139 -5.50 18.12 24.02
CA ALA A 139 -5.38 16.67 23.86
C ALA A 139 -5.79 15.88 25.10
N VAL A 140 -6.16 14.61 24.88
CA VAL A 140 -6.20 13.60 25.94
C VAL A 140 -4.78 13.22 26.32
N ILE A 141 -4.51 13.14 27.61
CA ILE A 141 -3.24 12.67 28.15
C ILE A 141 -3.41 11.22 28.63
N LEU A 142 -2.68 10.30 28.02
CA LEU A 142 -2.70 8.88 28.38
C LEU A 142 -1.55 8.56 29.34
N ASN A 143 -1.90 7.93 30.46
CA ASN A 143 -0.91 7.40 31.40
C ASN A 143 -0.37 6.03 30.93
N ARG A 144 0.38 6.05 29.84
CA ARG A 144 1.10 4.91 29.25
C ARG A 144 2.47 5.38 28.75
N SER A 145 3.44 4.47 28.69
CA SER A 145 4.75 4.72 28.09
C SER A 145 5.01 3.73 26.97
N LEU A 146 5.86 4.11 25.99
CA LEU A 146 6.30 3.19 24.95
C LEU A 146 7.16 2.05 25.50
N GLU A 147 7.73 2.17 26.69
CA GLU A 147 8.54 1.12 27.32
C GLU A 147 7.68 -0.02 27.88
N THR A 148 6.47 0.28 28.39
CA THR A 148 5.62 -0.71 29.05
C THR A 148 4.37 -1.07 28.25
N SER A 149 3.98 -0.22 27.27
CA SER A 149 2.69 -0.31 26.58
C SER A 149 2.81 -0.15 25.05
N THR A 150 3.96 -0.51 24.46
CA THR A 150 4.24 -0.31 23.02
C THR A 150 3.13 -0.84 22.13
N LYS A 151 2.70 -2.09 22.36
CA LYS A 151 1.66 -2.76 21.58
C LYS A 151 0.32 -2.05 21.68
N GLU A 152 -0.08 -1.68 22.89
CA GLU A 152 -1.37 -1.05 23.15
C GLU A 152 -1.43 0.36 22.55
N ILE A 153 -0.33 1.12 22.65
CA ILE A 153 -0.19 2.44 22.03
C ILE A 153 -0.27 2.32 20.51
N LYS A 154 0.38 1.31 19.93
CA LYS A 154 0.33 1.08 18.49
C LYS A 154 -1.07 0.66 18.01
N MET A 155 -1.75 -0.20 18.75
CA MET A 155 -3.14 -0.59 18.47
C MET A 155 -4.09 0.61 18.54
N LEU A 156 -3.92 1.49 19.53
CA LEU A 156 -4.65 2.74 19.61
C LEU A 156 -4.37 3.64 18.40
N GLU A 157 -3.10 3.80 18.02
CA GLU A 157 -2.70 4.58 16.86
C GLU A 157 -3.39 4.06 15.58
N LEU A 158 -3.34 2.75 15.32
CA LEU A 158 -4.03 2.12 14.19
C LEU A 158 -5.54 2.39 14.22
N SER A 159 -6.19 2.25 15.38
CA SER A 159 -7.63 2.50 15.51
C SER A 159 -8.02 3.93 15.18
N ILE A 160 -7.19 4.91 15.57
CA ILE A 160 -7.44 6.33 15.29
C ILE A 160 -7.19 6.63 13.80
N GLN A 161 -6.14 6.05 13.22
CA GLN A 161 -5.80 6.23 11.81
C GLN A 161 -6.85 5.67 10.84
N HIS A 162 -7.60 4.65 11.25
CA HIS A 162 -8.61 3.96 10.43
C HIS A 162 -10.06 4.36 10.74
N GLY A 163 -10.26 5.28 11.70
CA GLY A 163 -11.57 5.90 11.97
C GLY A 163 -12.15 6.65 10.76
N GLU A 164 -13.47 6.87 10.74
CA GLU A 164 -14.21 7.33 9.56
C GLU A 164 -13.73 8.68 8.97
N GLU A 165 -13.11 9.55 9.77
CA GLU A 165 -12.68 10.90 9.34
C GLU A 165 -11.24 10.98 8.80
N SER A 166 -10.40 9.95 8.94
CA SER A 166 -8.93 10.04 8.74
C SER A 166 -8.37 9.30 7.51
N LYS A 167 -9.23 8.70 6.67
CA LYS A 167 -8.85 7.81 5.56
C LYS A 167 -8.09 8.45 4.39
N VAL A 168 -8.12 9.77 4.24
CA VAL A 168 -7.86 10.43 2.93
C VAL A 168 -6.37 10.71 2.63
N ASP A 169 -5.48 10.71 3.63
CA ASP A 169 -4.12 11.25 3.46
C ASP A 169 -2.98 10.22 3.56
N TYR A 170 -3.25 8.91 3.48
CA TYR A 170 -2.23 7.90 3.76
C TYR A 170 -1.62 7.30 2.48
N ASN A 171 -0.30 7.44 2.31
CA ASN A 171 0.41 6.87 1.17
C ASN A 171 0.41 5.33 1.24
N PRO A 172 0.13 4.61 0.13
CA PRO A 172 0.15 3.15 0.12
C PRO A 172 1.47 2.52 0.57
N ILE A 173 2.62 3.10 0.23
CA ILE A 173 3.93 2.58 0.65
C ILE A 173 4.12 2.76 2.15
N ASP A 174 3.81 3.93 2.71
CA ASP A 174 3.89 4.16 4.16
C ASP A 174 3.03 3.14 4.94
N ARG A 175 1.86 2.79 4.41
CA ARG A 175 1.01 1.71 4.96
C ARG A 175 1.68 0.35 4.92
N LEU A 176 2.34 -0.01 3.81
CA LEU A 176 3.08 -1.26 3.71
C LEU A 176 4.27 -1.30 4.67
N VAL A 177 4.95 -0.17 4.87
CA VAL A 177 6.04 -0.05 5.86
C VAL A 177 5.52 -0.29 7.27
N GLY A 178 4.38 0.30 7.64
CA GLY A 178 3.74 0.04 8.93
C GLY A 178 3.43 -1.44 9.15
N VAL A 179 2.82 -2.09 8.15
CA VAL A 179 2.53 -3.54 8.21
C VAL A 179 3.79 -4.38 8.32
N TYR A 180 4.83 -4.06 7.54
CA TYR A 180 6.11 -4.74 7.63
C TYR A 180 6.72 -4.60 9.03
N ASN A 181 6.80 -3.38 9.56
CA ASN A 181 7.40 -3.13 10.87
C ASN A 181 6.62 -3.82 11.99
N ASP A 182 5.29 -3.68 12.01
CA ASP A 182 4.46 -4.14 13.12
C ASP A 182 4.25 -5.66 13.14
N ILE A 183 4.06 -6.27 11.98
CA ILE A 183 3.66 -7.67 11.86
C ILE A 183 4.84 -8.57 11.51
N ILE A 184 5.73 -8.13 10.61
CA ILE A 184 6.79 -8.99 10.05
C ILE A 184 8.08 -8.83 10.84
N ASN A 185 8.60 -7.59 10.94
CA ASN A 185 9.91 -7.30 11.51
C ASN A 185 9.89 -7.41 13.04
N THR A 186 9.06 -6.60 13.71
CA THR A 186 9.00 -6.57 15.19
C THR A 186 8.07 -7.64 15.77
N LYS A 187 7.11 -8.14 14.97
CA LYS A 187 6.05 -9.07 15.40
C LYS A 187 5.27 -8.54 16.62
N LEU A 188 5.17 -7.22 16.75
CA LEU A 188 4.49 -6.53 17.84
C LEU A 188 2.99 -6.82 17.84
N ILE A 189 2.41 -6.93 16.64
CA ILE A 189 0.96 -7.08 16.42
C ILE A 189 0.71 -8.29 15.52
N SER A 190 -0.27 -9.13 15.86
CA SER A 190 -0.72 -10.22 14.99
C SER A 190 -1.64 -9.72 13.86
N VAL A 191 -1.80 -10.51 12.80
CA VAL A 191 -2.72 -10.16 11.70
C VAL A 191 -4.15 -9.92 12.21
N GLU A 192 -4.63 -10.74 13.14
CA GLU A 192 -5.96 -10.66 13.73
C GLU A 192 -6.14 -9.40 14.58
N GLU A 193 -5.10 -9.03 15.33
CA GLU A 193 -5.08 -7.82 16.14
C GLU A 193 -5.08 -6.57 15.27
N TYR A 194 -4.25 -6.55 14.22
CA TYR A 194 -4.23 -5.47 13.24
C TYR A 194 -5.61 -5.32 12.59
N ALA A 195 -6.17 -6.41 12.05
CA ALA A 195 -7.48 -6.43 11.40
C ALA A 195 -8.59 -5.90 12.32
N ARG A 196 -8.59 -6.30 13.60
CA ARG A 196 -9.56 -5.82 14.60
C ARG A 196 -9.41 -4.32 14.85
N SER A 197 -8.18 -3.82 15.01
CA SER A 197 -7.92 -2.40 15.28
C SER A 197 -8.25 -1.50 14.12
N THR A 198 -8.03 -1.97 12.89
CA THR A 198 -8.32 -1.20 11.67
C THR A 198 -9.75 -1.41 11.16
N ASN A 199 -10.54 -2.28 11.79
CA ASN A 199 -11.85 -2.74 11.31
C ASN A 199 -11.80 -3.24 9.86
N GLU A 200 -10.79 -4.06 9.56
CA GLU A 200 -10.55 -4.65 8.24
C GLU A 200 -10.73 -6.18 8.28
N ASP A 201 -10.95 -6.77 7.12
CA ASP A 201 -11.01 -8.22 6.99
C ASP A 201 -9.60 -8.85 7.09
N VAL A 202 -9.48 -9.96 7.82
CA VAL A 202 -8.21 -10.68 8.01
C VAL A 202 -7.56 -11.07 6.69
N LYS A 203 -8.34 -11.41 5.65
CA LYS A 203 -7.82 -11.72 4.31
C LYS A 203 -7.18 -10.50 3.65
N GLN A 204 -7.74 -9.31 3.85
CA GLN A 204 -7.16 -8.07 3.33
C GLN A 204 -5.83 -7.73 4.02
N VAL A 205 -5.76 -7.96 5.34
CA VAL A 205 -4.51 -7.75 6.08
C VAL A 205 -3.45 -8.77 5.66
N ASN A 206 -3.80 -10.06 5.53
CA ASN A 206 -2.88 -11.08 5.02
C ASN A 206 -2.36 -10.74 3.62
N HIS A 207 -3.25 -10.30 2.72
CA HIS A 207 -2.81 -9.85 1.40
C HIS A 207 -1.83 -8.67 1.50
N ARG A 208 -2.08 -7.72 2.41
CA ARG A 208 -1.15 -6.61 2.64
C ARG A 208 0.19 -7.07 3.21
N VAL A 209 0.21 -8.09 4.06
CA VAL A 209 1.44 -8.73 4.56
C VAL A 209 2.24 -9.33 3.40
N GLU A 210 1.59 -10.06 2.48
CA GLU A 210 2.24 -10.60 1.27
C GLU A 210 2.87 -9.47 0.43
N VAL A 211 2.13 -8.37 0.21
CA VAL A 211 2.61 -7.22 -0.56
C VAL A 211 3.75 -6.49 0.16
N ALA A 212 3.71 -6.38 1.48
CA ALA A 212 4.77 -5.78 2.28
C ALA A 212 6.06 -6.62 2.22
N GLN A 213 5.95 -7.95 2.23
CA GLN A 213 7.07 -8.86 2.03
C GLN A 213 7.71 -8.65 0.65
N LEU A 214 6.89 -8.58 -0.42
CA LEU A 214 7.35 -8.32 -1.78
C LEU A 214 8.01 -6.95 -1.93
N MET A 215 7.57 -5.94 -1.18
CA MET A 215 8.22 -4.63 -1.15
C MET A 215 9.64 -4.71 -0.57
N VAL A 216 9.85 -5.52 0.47
CA VAL A 216 11.18 -5.74 1.04
C VAL A 216 12.05 -6.54 0.10
N GLU A 217 11.53 -7.62 -0.48
CA GLU A 217 12.24 -8.41 -1.50
C GLU A 217 12.63 -7.55 -2.72
N PHE A 218 11.76 -6.64 -3.15
CA PHE A 218 12.08 -5.68 -4.22
C PHE A 218 13.24 -4.75 -3.82
N LEU A 219 13.21 -4.22 -2.60
CA LEU A 219 14.27 -3.35 -2.08
C LEU A 219 15.60 -4.08 -1.95
N GLU A 220 15.59 -5.35 -1.52
CA GLU A 220 16.76 -6.22 -1.49
C GLU A 220 17.30 -6.48 -2.91
N PHE A 221 16.41 -6.79 -3.86
CA PHE A 221 16.75 -7.03 -5.27
C PHE A 221 17.48 -5.84 -5.90
N ILE A 222 17.09 -4.61 -5.57
CA ILE A 222 17.73 -3.39 -6.11
C ILE A 222 18.93 -2.90 -5.28
N ASN A 223 19.47 -3.70 -4.35
CA ASN A 223 20.54 -3.34 -3.41
C ASN A 223 20.21 -2.16 -2.48
N ALA A 224 18.93 -1.94 -2.15
CA ALA A 224 18.48 -0.85 -1.30
C ALA A 224 17.65 -1.32 -0.08
N PRO A 225 18.15 -2.26 0.73
CA PRO A 225 17.40 -2.83 1.85
C PRO A 225 16.90 -1.74 2.81
N GLU A 226 15.63 -1.85 3.22
CA GLU A 226 14.93 -0.90 4.11
C GLU A 226 14.89 0.58 3.64
N GLN A 227 15.32 0.88 2.42
CA GLN A 227 15.22 2.21 1.82
C GLN A 227 13.83 2.46 1.23
N PHE A 228 12.80 2.41 2.08
CA PHE A 228 11.39 2.49 1.66
C PHE A 228 11.03 3.77 0.90
N TYR A 229 11.79 4.85 1.07
CA TYR A 229 11.61 6.07 0.29
C TYR A 229 11.81 5.83 -1.22
N ILE A 230 12.67 4.88 -1.62
CA ILE A 230 12.87 4.51 -3.03
C ILE A 230 11.61 3.82 -3.57
N ALA A 231 11.04 2.87 -2.83
CA ALA A 231 9.78 2.23 -3.22
C ALA A 231 8.65 3.26 -3.39
N ARG A 232 8.59 4.27 -2.51
CA ARG A 232 7.66 5.40 -2.60
C ARG A 232 7.90 6.24 -3.85
N ASP A 233 9.12 6.67 -4.09
CA ASP A 233 9.47 7.55 -5.22
C ASP A 233 9.32 6.85 -6.58
N LEU A 234 9.53 5.53 -6.63
CA LEU A 234 9.31 4.70 -7.81
C LEU A 234 7.84 4.35 -8.05
N GLY A 235 6.95 4.59 -7.07
CA GLY A 235 5.51 4.38 -7.21
C GLY A 235 5.10 2.91 -7.36
N VAL A 236 5.79 1.99 -6.68
CA VAL A 236 5.69 0.54 -6.93
C VAL A 236 4.44 -0.13 -6.34
N ALA A 237 3.70 0.56 -5.47
CA ALA A 237 2.62 -0.01 -4.66
C ALA A 237 1.59 -0.80 -5.48
N ALA A 238 1.06 -0.19 -6.56
CA ALA A 238 0.03 -0.82 -7.38
C ALA A 238 0.54 -2.06 -8.12
N THR A 239 1.82 -2.07 -8.53
CA THR A 239 2.42 -3.24 -9.19
C THR A 239 2.66 -4.38 -8.23
N LEU A 240 3.16 -4.07 -7.03
CA LEU A 240 3.34 -5.08 -5.99
C LEU A 240 2.01 -5.64 -5.48
N GLU A 241 0.94 -4.84 -5.45
CA GLU A 241 -0.39 -5.28 -5.02
C GLU A 241 -0.98 -6.39 -5.93
N GLU A 242 -0.68 -6.35 -7.23
CA GLU A 242 -1.15 -7.37 -8.18
C GLU A 242 -0.30 -8.65 -8.17
N LEU A 243 0.98 -8.54 -7.79
CA LEU A 243 1.97 -9.61 -7.92
C LEU A 243 1.59 -10.91 -7.18
N PRO A 244 1.05 -10.92 -5.94
CA PRO A 244 0.63 -12.15 -5.28
C PRO A 244 -0.36 -13.00 -6.09
N ASN A 245 -1.24 -12.36 -6.87
CA ASN A 245 -2.19 -13.09 -7.71
C ASN A 245 -1.54 -13.72 -8.95
N LEU A 246 -0.45 -13.13 -9.45
CA LEU A 246 0.35 -13.72 -10.51
C LEU A 246 1.17 -14.90 -9.99
N LEU A 247 1.78 -14.77 -8.81
CA LEU A 247 2.58 -15.82 -8.17
C LEU A 247 1.79 -17.08 -7.86
N LYS A 248 0.47 -16.97 -7.62
CA LYS A 248 -0.44 -18.13 -7.47
C LYS A 248 -0.55 -19.01 -8.73
N LYS A 249 -0.14 -18.50 -9.89
CA LYS A 249 -0.12 -19.24 -11.16
C LYS A 249 1.20 -19.96 -11.42
N CYS A 250 2.19 -19.79 -10.54
CA CYS A 250 3.46 -20.51 -10.60
C CYS A 250 3.35 -21.88 -9.94
N LYS A 251 4.04 -22.88 -10.50
CA LYS A 251 3.97 -24.29 -10.11
C LYS A 251 4.82 -24.59 -8.87
N ASN A 252 5.93 -23.88 -8.70
CA ASN A 252 6.90 -24.07 -7.63
C ASN A 252 7.51 -22.72 -7.21
N ASP A 253 8.38 -22.74 -6.19
CA ASP A 253 8.99 -21.53 -5.66
C ASP A 253 10.07 -20.94 -6.60
N ASP A 254 10.81 -21.77 -7.33
CA ASP A 254 11.77 -21.31 -8.35
C ASP A 254 11.10 -20.44 -9.42
N GLU A 255 9.93 -20.87 -9.92
CA GLU A 255 9.16 -20.11 -10.90
C GLU A 255 8.58 -18.81 -10.30
N LYS A 256 8.24 -18.82 -9.00
CA LYS A 256 7.82 -17.59 -8.31
C LYS A 256 8.97 -16.60 -8.23
N ASP A 257 10.15 -17.04 -7.85
CA ASP A 257 11.32 -16.16 -7.70
C ASP A 257 11.78 -15.61 -9.05
N ASN A 258 11.77 -16.42 -10.11
CA ASN A 258 12.00 -15.92 -11.46
C ASN A 258 10.96 -14.87 -11.87
N LEU A 259 9.67 -15.12 -11.60
CA LEU A 259 8.61 -14.15 -11.92
C LEU A 259 8.76 -12.85 -11.11
N LYS A 260 9.15 -12.92 -9.83
CA LYS A 260 9.45 -11.72 -9.03
C LYS A 260 10.57 -10.91 -9.67
N ASN A 261 11.68 -11.54 -10.03
CA ASN A 261 12.82 -10.87 -10.65
C ASN A 261 12.43 -10.21 -11.99
N VAL A 262 11.63 -10.87 -12.81
CA VAL A 262 11.07 -10.28 -14.04
C VAL A 262 10.24 -9.04 -13.73
N VAL A 263 9.33 -9.11 -12.76
CA VAL A 263 8.46 -7.98 -12.38
C VAL A 263 9.27 -6.84 -11.76
N PHE A 264 10.21 -7.13 -10.88
CA PHE A 264 11.08 -6.15 -10.23
C PHE A 264 11.97 -5.42 -11.24
N THR A 265 12.53 -6.15 -12.20
CA THR A 265 13.28 -5.57 -13.33
C THR A 265 12.40 -4.61 -14.12
N ASN A 266 11.18 -5.01 -14.47
CA ASN A 266 10.28 -4.15 -15.23
C ASN A 266 9.84 -2.91 -14.45
N ILE A 267 9.61 -3.02 -13.13
CA ILE A 267 9.36 -1.87 -12.24
C ILE A 267 10.53 -0.87 -12.27
N LEU A 268 11.75 -1.39 -12.27
CA LEU A 268 12.95 -0.56 -12.24
C LEU A 268 13.15 0.19 -13.56
N MET A 269 12.96 -0.51 -14.68
CA MET A 269 13.19 0.02 -16.03
C MET A 269 12.10 1.00 -16.50
N HIS A 270 10.84 0.79 -16.14
CA HIS A 270 9.75 1.61 -16.67
C HIS A 270 9.34 2.74 -15.70
N PRO A 271 8.99 3.92 -16.21
CA PRO A 271 8.34 4.95 -15.41
C PRO A 271 6.91 4.51 -15.00
N PRO A 272 6.36 5.06 -13.89
CA PRO A 272 5.04 4.67 -13.38
C PRO A 272 3.89 4.78 -14.40
N GLY A 273 3.99 5.68 -15.38
CA GLY A 273 2.97 5.87 -16.42
C GLY A 273 2.86 4.69 -17.39
N GLU A 274 3.96 3.98 -17.63
CA GLU A 274 4.06 2.87 -18.60
C GLU A 274 3.79 1.50 -17.96
N MET A 275 3.90 1.42 -16.62
CA MET A 275 3.69 0.17 -15.88
C MET A 275 2.27 -0.40 -16.01
N ARG A 276 1.25 0.41 -16.29
CA ARG A 276 -0.12 -0.10 -16.50
C ARG A 276 -0.22 -1.00 -17.73
N GLY A 277 0.52 -0.66 -18.79
CA GLY A 277 0.59 -1.48 -20.01
C GLY A 277 1.22 -2.83 -19.71
N PHE A 278 2.37 -2.81 -19.02
CA PHE A 278 3.07 -4.00 -18.55
C PHE A 278 2.17 -4.88 -17.68
N GLN A 279 1.52 -4.34 -16.64
CA GLN A 279 0.63 -5.07 -15.73
C GLN A 279 -0.47 -5.86 -16.46
N ARG A 280 -1.12 -5.22 -17.44
CA ARG A 280 -2.15 -5.87 -18.26
C ARG A 280 -1.56 -7.00 -19.11
N ASN A 281 -0.41 -6.74 -19.73
CA ASN A 281 0.22 -7.66 -20.66
C ASN A 281 0.79 -8.89 -19.92
N ILE A 282 1.50 -8.70 -18.81
CA ILE A 282 2.06 -9.80 -18.02
C ILE A 282 0.96 -10.73 -17.50
N LYS A 283 -0.19 -10.20 -17.06
CA LYS A 283 -1.33 -11.04 -16.64
C LYS A 283 -1.81 -12.00 -17.75
N THR A 284 -1.77 -11.54 -19.00
CA THR A 284 -2.14 -12.32 -20.18
C THR A 284 -1.09 -13.39 -20.47
N VAL A 285 0.19 -13.03 -20.43
CA VAL A 285 1.31 -13.95 -20.69
C VAL A 285 1.42 -15.04 -19.61
N ILE A 286 1.38 -14.68 -18.33
CA ILE A 286 1.43 -15.63 -17.20
C ILE A 286 0.20 -16.56 -17.20
N GLY A 287 -0.91 -16.14 -17.81
CA GLY A 287 -2.09 -16.99 -18.00
C GLY A 287 -2.04 -17.92 -19.22
N SER A 288 -0.93 -17.94 -19.97
CA SER A 288 -0.80 -18.69 -21.23
C SER A 288 0.24 -19.80 -21.14
N ASP A 289 0.24 -20.68 -22.15
CA ASP A 289 1.24 -21.74 -22.30
C ASP A 289 2.66 -21.21 -22.59
N TYR A 290 2.79 -19.92 -22.92
CA TYR A 290 4.07 -19.27 -23.21
C TYR A 290 4.74 -18.65 -21.99
N LYS A 291 4.20 -18.86 -20.78
CA LYS A 291 4.70 -18.31 -19.52
C LYS A 291 6.18 -18.65 -19.27
N GLU A 292 6.56 -19.92 -19.36
CA GLU A 292 7.92 -20.39 -19.07
C GLU A 292 8.92 -19.77 -20.07
N GLU A 293 8.63 -19.87 -21.37
CA GLU A 293 9.47 -19.27 -22.43
C GLU A 293 9.67 -17.75 -22.22
N PHE A 294 8.62 -17.06 -21.78
CA PHE A 294 8.69 -15.62 -21.51
C PHE A 294 9.55 -15.29 -20.29
N ILE A 295 9.36 -16.03 -19.19
CA ILE A 295 10.11 -15.81 -17.95
C ILE A 295 11.61 -16.02 -18.22
N ASP A 296 11.99 -17.10 -18.89
CA ASP A 296 13.40 -17.41 -19.19
C ASP A 296 14.07 -16.28 -19.98
N LYS A 297 13.41 -15.78 -21.03
CA LYS A 297 13.91 -14.65 -21.83
C LYS A 297 14.04 -13.36 -21.03
N GLN A 298 13.06 -13.06 -20.18
CA GLN A 298 13.09 -11.87 -19.35
C GLN A 298 14.17 -11.96 -18.26
N MET A 299 14.47 -13.17 -17.76
CA MET A 299 15.54 -13.41 -16.78
C MET A 299 16.92 -13.14 -17.38
N GLU A 300 17.16 -13.51 -18.63
CA GLU A 300 18.42 -13.16 -19.33
C GLU A 300 18.64 -11.64 -19.39
N ILE A 301 17.56 -10.88 -19.60
CA ILE A 301 17.59 -9.42 -19.63
C ILE A 301 17.73 -8.84 -18.21
N ALA A 302 17.03 -9.42 -17.23
CA ALA A 302 17.12 -9.05 -15.82
C ALA A 302 18.54 -9.14 -15.28
N GLN A 303 19.30 -10.18 -15.68
CA GLN A 303 20.70 -10.31 -15.28
C GLN A 303 21.53 -9.10 -15.71
N LYS A 304 21.33 -8.58 -16.94
CA LYS A 304 22.02 -7.38 -17.43
C LYS A 304 21.71 -6.16 -16.56
N VAL A 305 20.48 -6.05 -16.07
CA VAL A 305 20.06 -4.95 -15.18
C VAL A 305 20.72 -5.11 -13.81
N VAL A 306 20.69 -6.31 -13.23
CA VAL A 306 21.30 -6.60 -11.94
C VAL A 306 22.80 -6.28 -11.94
N ASP A 307 23.51 -6.61 -13.01
CA ASP A 307 24.94 -6.34 -13.17
C ASP A 307 25.27 -4.83 -13.22
N THR A 308 24.27 -3.98 -13.51
CA THR A 308 24.42 -2.51 -13.56
C THR A 308 23.95 -1.80 -12.28
N LEU A 309 23.37 -2.53 -11.32
CA LEU A 309 22.87 -1.94 -10.09
C LEU A 309 24.01 -1.34 -9.26
N PRO A 310 23.82 -0.14 -8.68
CA PRO A 310 24.75 0.37 -7.69
C PRO A 310 24.88 -0.60 -6.50
N PRO A 311 26.04 -0.62 -5.82
CA PRO A 311 26.23 -1.46 -4.64
C PRO A 311 25.34 -0.99 -3.48
N VAL A 312 25.18 -1.86 -2.47
CA VAL A 312 24.40 -1.56 -1.27
C VAL A 312 24.94 -0.31 -0.57
N GLY A 313 24.03 0.58 -0.18
CA GLY A 313 24.36 1.86 0.45
C GLY A 313 24.63 3.01 -0.53
N GLU A 314 24.76 2.70 -1.82
CA GLU A 314 24.96 3.71 -2.86
C GLU A 314 23.71 3.97 -3.71
N VAL A 315 22.66 3.16 -3.56
CA VAL A 315 21.43 3.25 -4.35
C VAL A 315 20.61 4.47 -3.92
N SER A 316 20.10 5.22 -4.89
CA SER A 316 19.15 6.31 -4.69
C SER A 316 18.19 6.40 -5.87
N THR A 317 17.03 7.04 -5.68
CA THR A 317 16.07 7.30 -6.76
C THR A 317 16.73 7.98 -7.96
N GLN A 318 17.66 8.90 -7.71
CA GLN A 318 18.40 9.61 -8.76
C GLN A 318 19.35 8.69 -9.51
N LYS A 319 20.18 7.91 -8.82
CA LYS A 319 21.09 6.95 -9.46
C LYS A 319 20.35 5.90 -10.27
N ILE A 320 19.20 5.40 -9.78
CA ILE A 320 18.35 4.48 -10.56
C ILE A 320 17.92 5.12 -11.88
N ARG A 321 17.48 6.38 -11.85
CA ARG A 321 17.09 7.09 -13.09
C ARG A 321 18.27 7.27 -14.04
N GLU A 322 19.43 7.64 -13.50
CA GLU A 322 20.62 7.95 -14.29
C GLU A 322 21.30 6.71 -14.90
N VAL A 323 21.42 5.63 -14.13
CA VAL A 323 22.18 4.43 -14.49
C VAL A 323 21.30 3.35 -15.12
N ILE A 324 20.07 3.20 -14.64
CA ILE A 324 19.19 2.08 -15.04
C ILE A 324 18.19 2.53 -16.10
N ARG A 325 17.40 3.58 -15.83
CA ARG A 325 16.30 3.99 -16.73
C ARG A 325 16.75 4.65 -18.03
N ASN A 326 17.98 5.16 -18.09
CA ASN A 326 18.56 5.70 -19.34
C ASN A 326 19.12 4.62 -20.26
N ASN A 327 18.98 3.34 -19.93
CA ASN A 327 19.45 2.23 -20.75
C ASN A 327 18.37 1.79 -21.76
N ASP A 328 18.16 2.63 -22.77
CA ASP A 328 17.16 2.42 -23.84
C ASP A 328 17.25 1.02 -24.50
N PRO A 329 18.45 0.46 -24.79
CA PRO A 329 18.54 -0.89 -25.37
C PRO A 329 17.89 -1.97 -24.50
N VAL A 330 18.05 -1.92 -23.18
CA VAL A 330 17.48 -2.92 -22.28
C VAL A 330 15.96 -2.77 -22.20
N VAL A 331 15.44 -1.54 -22.17
CA VAL A 331 13.99 -1.30 -22.25
C VAL A 331 13.42 -1.90 -23.52
N GLN A 332 14.05 -1.64 -24.67
CA GLN A 332 13.61 -2.18 -25.96
C GLN A 332 13.66 -3.72 -26.00
N GLU A 333 14.66 -4.35 -25.39
CA GLU A 333 14.73 -5.81 -25.29
C GLU A 333 13.58 -6.37 -24.45
N LEU A 334 13.26 -5.75 -23.30
CA LEU A 334 12.14 -6.15 -22.44
C LEU A 334 10.81 -6.04 -23.18
N GLU A 335 10.57 -4.90 -23.84
CA GLU A 335 9.36 -4.64 -24.63
C GLU A 335 9.24 -5.60 -25.81
N ALA A 336 10.31 -5.81 -26.57
CA ALA A 336 10.32 -6.73 -27.71
C ALA A 336 10.01 -8.18 -27.28
N SER A 337 10.58 -8.62 -26.16
CA SER A 337 10.33 -9.94 -25.58
C SER A 337 8.87 -10.11 -25.15
N MET A 338 8.27 -9.07 -24.54
CA MET A 338 6.85 -9.04 -24.22
C MET A 338 5.97 -9.10 -25.48
N ASP A 339 6.22 -8.23 -26.46
CA ASP A 339 5.41 -8.13 -27.68
C ASP A 339 5.46 -9.39 -28.53
N GLN A 340 6.65 -9.99 -28.69
CA GLN A 340 6.79 -11.27 -29.39
C GLN A 340 5.97 -12.37 -28.73
N THR A 341 5.95 -12.41 -27.40
CA THR A 341 5.17 -13.39 -26.64
C THR A 341 3.67 -13.12 -26.79
N LEU A 342 3.22 -11.87 -26.70
CA LEU A 342 1.83 -11.51 -26.91
C LEU A 342 1.34 -11.87 -28.32
N LEU A 343 2.16 -11.69 -29.35
CA LEU A 343 1.85 -12.11 -30.70
C LEU A 343 1.65 -13.64 -30.80
N LYS A 344 2.49 -14.43 -30.11
CA LYS A 344 2.33 -15.89 -30.02
C LYS A 344 1.03 -16.26 -29.30
N VAL A 345 0.75 -15.64 -28.15
CA VAL A 345 -0.49 -15.84 -27.38
C VAL A 345 -1.71 -15.56 -28.25
N LYS A 346 -1.74 -14.40 -28.91
CA LYS A 346 -2.85 -14.00 -29.79
C LYS A 346 -3.03 -14.96 -30.95
N ARG A 347 -1.94 -15.38 -31.59
CA ARG A 347 -1.98 -16.36 -32.69
C ARG A 347 -2.53 -17.70 -32.22
N ASN A 348 -2.13 -18.18 -31.04
CA ASN A 348 -2.65 -19.42 -30.48
C ASN A 348 -4.15 -19.30 -30.15
N GLN A 349 -4.55 -18.20 -29.51
CA GLN A 349 -5.97 -17.91 -29.23
C GLN A 349 -6.81 -17.87 -30.50
N THR A 350 -6.37 -17.16 -31.54
CA THR A 350 -7.10 -17.11 -32.82
C THR A 350 -7.21 -18.47 -33.49
N ARG A 351 -6.16 -19.31 -33.42
CA ARG A 351 -6.19 -20.67 -34.00
C ARG A 351 -7.11 -21.62 -33.23
N ASN A 352 -7.19 -21.47 -31.90
CA ASN A 352 -7.98 -22.36 -31.06
C ASN A 352 -9.42 -21.87 -30.84
N GLU A 353 -9.73 -20.61 -31.17
CA GLU A 353 -11.08 -20.06 -30.98
C GLU A 353 -12.19 -20.86 -31.69
N PRO A 354 -12.03 -21.33 -32.93
CA PRO A 354 -13.05 -22.18 -33.55
C PRO A 354 -13.33 -23.46 -32.77
N ILE A 355 -12.29 -24.11 -32.24
CA ILE A 355 -12.41 -25.33 -31.43
C ILE A 355 -13.13 -25.01 -30.12
N ARG A 356 -12.72 -23.94 -29.43
CA ARG A 356 -13.35 -23.51 -28.17
C ARG A 356 -14.83 -23.16 -28.33
N LEU A 357 -15.20 -22.53 -29.45
CA LEU A 357 -16.60 -22.23 -29.76
C LEU A 357 -17.41 -23.51 -30.02
N ALA A 358 -16.82 -24.50 -30.67
CA ALA A 358 -17.48 -25.80 -30.87
C ALA A 358 -17.67 -26.56 -29.54
N GLU A 359 -16.65 -26.58 -28.67
CA GLU A 359 -16.75 -27.18 -27.32
C GLU A 359 -17.85 -26.53 -26.49
N LYS A 360 -17.91 -25.18 -26.45
CA LYS A 360 -18.98 -24.46 -25.76
C LYS A 360 -20.36 -24.73 -26.34
N ALA A 361 -20.48 -24.82 -27.67
CA ALA A 361 -21.74 -25.17 -28.30
C ALA A 361 -22.20 -26.57 -27.83
N ASN A 362 -21.28 -27.53 -27.72
CA ASN A 362 -21.58 -28.85 -27.19
C ASN A 362 -22.04 -28.79 -25.72
N GLU A 363 -21.32 -28.08 -24.86
CA GLU A 363 -21.71 -27.90 -23.44
C GLU A 363 -23.12 -27.27 -23.31
N TYR A 364 -23.44 -26.26 -24.12
CA TYR A 364 -24.77 -25.65 -24.09
C TYR A 364 -25.88 -26.59 -24.57
N LEU A 365 -25.58 -27.45 -25.54
CA LEU A 365 -26.53 -28.45 -26.02
C LEU A 365 -26.74 -29.56 -24.98
N GLU A 366 -25.68 -30.02 -24.33
CA GLU A 366 -25.74 -31.00 -23.22
C GLU A 366 -26.48 -30.44 -21.99
N GLY A 367 -26.45 -29.13 -21.79
CA GLY A 367 -27.15 -28.45 -20.70
C GLY A 367 -28.68 -28.36 -20.85
N ILE A 368 -29.26 -28.84 -21.95
CA ILE A 368 -30.71 -28.83 -22.16
C ILE A 368 -31.36 -29.98 -21.37
N ASP A 369 -32.19 -29.65 -20.37
CA ASP A 369 -32.95 -30.65 -19.61
C ASP A 369 -34.15 -31.15 -20.42
N GLU A 370 -34.02 -32.35 -20.98
CA GLU A 370 -35.05 -33.02 -21.79
C GLU A 370 -36.38 -33.20 -21.03
N ASN A 371 -36.36 -33.26 -19.69
CA ASN A 371 -37.58 -33.40 -18.89
C ASN A 371 -38.44 -32.14 -18.89
N ILE A 372 -37.84 -30.98 -19.14
CA ILE A 372 -38.56 -29.70 -19.23
C ILE A 372 -39.27 -29.60 -20.57
N LEU A 373 -38.73 -30.21 -21.63
CA LEU A 373 -39.34 -30.22 -22.97
C LEU A 373 -40.76 -30.80 -22.94
N ALA A 374 -41.00 -31.83 -22.13
CA ALA A 374 -42.33 -32.43 -21.96
C ALA A 374 -43.36 -31.55 -21.22
N LYS A 375 -42.94 -30.43 -20.63
CA LYS A 375 -43.78 -29.48 -19.88
C LYS A 375 -44.02 -28.17 -20.62
N MET A 376 -43.41 -28.01 -21.79
CA MET A 376 -43.57 -26.82 -22.64
C MET A 376 -44.91 -26.86 -23.37
N SER A 377 -45.48 -25.69 -23.66
CA SER A 377 -46.66 -25.58 -24.53
C SER A 377 -46.30 -25.83 -25.99
N ASP A 378 -47.29 -26.16 -26.83
CA ASP A 378 -47.07 -26.44 -28.25
C ASP A 378 -46.33 -25.29 -28.97
N SER A 379 -46.68 -24.04 -28.67
CA SER A 379 -46.02 -22.87 -29.27
C SER A 379 -44.56 -22.68 -28.83
N GLU A 380 -44.21 -23.13 -27.61
CA GLU A 380 -42.83 -23.11 -27.12
C GLU A 380 -42.01 -24.26 -27.72
N ILE A 381 -42.62 -25.44 -27.91
CA ILE A 381 -41.99 -26.58 -28.59
C ILE A 381 -41.70 -26.24 -30.05
N ASP A 382 -42.66 -25.65 -30.78
CA ASP A 382 -42.45 -25.24 -32.17
C ASP A 382 -41.25 -24.28 -32.30
N ARG A 383 -41.16 -23.32 -31.39
CA ARG A 383 -40.06 -22.34 -31.35
C ARG A 383 -38.73 -23.00 -31.00
N PHE A 384 -38.72 -23.99 -30.11
CA PHE A 384 -37.53 -24.77 -29.78
C PHE A 384 -37.04 -25.62 -30.97
N VAL A 385 -37.96 -26.30 -31.66
CA VAL A 385 -37.66 -27.09 -32.88
C VAL A 385 -37.09 -26.21 -33.98
N GLU A 386 -37.62 -25.00 -34.16
CA GLU A 386 -37.09 -24.01 -35.11
C GLU A 386 -35.62 -23.66 -34.81
N GLN A 387 -35.28 -23.43 -33.52
CA GLN A 387 -33.90 -23.15 -33.11
C GLN A 387 -32.97 -24.35 -33.31
N ILE A 388 -33.42 -25.57 -32.97
CA ILE A 388 -32.64 -26.79 -33.22
C ILE A 388 -32.39 -26.97 -34.73
N THR A 389 -33.38 -26.66 -35.56
CA THR A 389 -33.23 -26.72 -37.03
C THR A 389 -32.22 -25.68 -37.52
N HIS A 390 -32.24 -24.46 -36.98
CA HIS A 390 -31.25 -23.43 -37.29
C HIS A 390 -29.82 -23.86 -36.90
N ILE A 391 -29.66 -24.48 -35.72
CA ILE A 391 -28.38 -25.03 -35.26
C ILE A 391 -27.88 -26.12 -36.22
N LYS A 392 -28.72 -27.10 -36.58
CA LYS A 392 -28.37 -28.16 -37.54
C LYS A 392 -27.92 -27.60 -38.90
N ASN A 393 -28.64 -26.61 -39.42
CA ASN A 393 -28.28 -25.97 -40.69
C ASN A 393 -26.94 -25.20 -40.59
N THR A 394 -26.68 -24.57 -39.44
CA THR A 394 -25.42 -23.86 -39.20
C THR A 394 -24.25 -24.85 -39.09
N LEU A 395 -24.43 -25.98 -38.40
CA LEU A 395 -23.43 -27.05 -38.31
C LEU A 395 -23.10 -27.62 -39.70
N LYS A 396 -24.13 -27.90 -40.51
CA LYS A 396 -23.92 -28.38 -41.89
C LYS A 396 -23.10 -27.41 -42.73
N LYS A 397 -23.36 -26.10 -42.64
CA LYS A 397 -22.55 -25.07 -43.32
C LYS A 397 -21.10 -25.04 -42.83
N LEU A 398 -20.85 -25.32 -41.55
CA LEU A 398 -19.49 -25.39 -41.02
C LEU A 398 -18.76 -26.64 -41.55
N GLU A 399 -19.43 -27.79 -41.59
CA GLU A 399 -18.90 -29.03 -42.19
C GLU A 399 -18.53 -28.86 -43.67
N GLU A 400 -19.30 -28.09 -44.44
CA GLU A 400 -19.00 -27.80 -45.85
C GLU A 400 -17.76 -26.91 -46.06
N ASN A 401 -17.29 -26.21 -45.02
CA ASN A 401 -16.14 -25.29 -45.06
C ASN A 401 -14.84 -25.90 -44.50
N ILE A 402 -14.87 -27.14 -44.03
CA ILE A 402 -13.72 -27.93 -43.54
C ILE A 402 -13.41 -28.99 -44.58
#